data_AF-A0A6P1MAV4-F1
#
_entry.id   AF-A0A6P1MAV4-F1
#
_cell.length_a   1.000
_cell.length_b   1.000
_cell.length_c   1.000
_cell.angle_alpha   90.00
_cell.angle_beta   90.00
_cell.angle_gamma   90.00
#
_symmetry.space_group_name_H-M   'P 1'
#
loop_
_entity.id
_entity.type
_entity.pdbx_description
1 polymer ?
#
loop_
_entity_poly.entity_id
_entity_poly.type
_entity_poly.pdbx_seq_one_letter_code
_entity_poly.pdbx_strand_id
1 'polypeptide(L)'
;MHITTWIIILVILILATIGIIFYLRFRRKKLYQMFEQVFESSKQVPRQKKRSFILFMFKESIFSAKNKKVNTQNRMNNPKFLDAQLIQMGSILKDPSKVTDKNMKQALQMYDAYLQWEKSKF
;
A
#
# COMPACT_ATOMS: atom_id res chain seq x y z
N MET A 1 9.80 47.73 10.85
CA MET A 1 9.99 46.64 9.87
C MET A 1 10.07 45.23 10.48
N HIS A 2 9.89 45.03 11.80
CA HIS A 2 9.88 43.68 12.39
C HIS A 2 8.49 43.02 12.39
N ILE A 3 7.44 43.77 12.76
CA ILE A 3 6.07 43.24 12.90
C ILE A 3 5.52 42.68 11.58
N THR A 4 5.71 43.40 10.47
CA THR A 4 5.30 42.95 9.14
C THR A 4 5.97 41.64 8.73
N THR A 5 7.26 41.47 9.02
CA THR A 5 8.01 40.24 8.72
C THR A 5 7.51 39.06 9.56
N TRP A 6 7.22 39.26 10.85
CA TRP A 6 6.62 38.23 11.71
C TRP A 6 5.22 37.82 11.25
N ILE A 7 4.39 38.77 10.81
CA ILE A 7 3.06 38.49 10.25
C ILE A 7 3.19 37.64 8.97
N ILE A 8 4.12 37.97 8.08
CA ILE A 8 4.35 37.21 6.84
C ILE A 8 4.80 35.77 7.17
N ILE A 9 5.71 35.59 8.13
CA ILE A 9 6.16 34.25 8.57
C ILE A 9 4.99 33.43 9.14
N LEU A 10 4.13 34.05 9.95
CA LEU A 10 2.95 33.39 10.52
C LEU A 10 1.99 32.92 9.41
N VAL A 11 1.72 33.77 8.42
CA VAL A 11 0.84 33.45 7.28
C VAL A 11 1.40 32.29 6.47
N ILE A 12 2.71 32.27 6.20
CA ILE A 12 3.37 31.17 5.49
C ILE A 12 3.26 29.85 6.27
N LEU A 13 3.42 29.87 7.60
CA LEU A 13 3.26 28.68 8.45
C LEU A 13 1.84 28.11 8.40
N ILE A 14 0.83 28.97 8.42
CA ILE A 14 -0.58 28.57 8.32
C ILE A 14 -0.85 27.95 6.94
N LEU A 15 -0.36 28.56 5.86
CA LEU A 15 -0.49 28.00 4.50
C LEU A 15 0.22 26.64 4.36
N ALA A 16 1.41 26.50 4.94
CA ALA A 16 2.16 25.25 4.91
C ALA A 16 1.42 24.12 5.64
N THR A 17 0.86 24.39 6.82
CA THR A 17 0.10 23.39 7.59
C THR A 17 -1.16 22.95 6.85
N ILE A 18 -1.92 23.89 6.27
CA ILE A 18 -3.11 23.57 5.44
C ILE A 18 -2.71 22.72 4.23
N GLY A 19 -1.62 23.08 3.54
CA GLY A 19 -1.10 22.33 2.39
C GLY A 19 -0.72 20.90 2.76
N ILE A 20 -0.05 20.68 3.90
CA ILE A 20 0.30 19.35 4.40
C ILE A 20 -0.95 18.53 4.70
N ILE A 21 -1.93 19.10 5.40
CA ILE A 21 -3.18 18.41 5.72
C ILE A 21 -3.92 17.99 4.45
N PHE A 22 -4.02 18.89 3.47
CA PHE A 22 -4.68 18.62 2.20
C PHE A 22 -3.95 17.51 1.41
N TYR A 23 -2.62 17.57 1.33
CA TYR A 23 -1.81 16.55 0.69
C TYR A 23 -2.01 15.17 1.34
N LEU A 24 -1.98 15.10 2.68
CA LEU A 24 -2.21 13.86 3.42
C LEU A 24 -3.62 13.30 3.17
N ARG A 25 -4.64 14.16 3.15
CA ARG A 25 -6.03 13.76 2.87
C ARG A 25 -6.18 13.21 1.45
N PHE A 26 -5.59 13.87 0.46
CA PHE A 26 -5.64 13.43 -0.92
C PHE A 26 -4.92 12.09 -1.12
N ARG A 27 -3.75 11.93 -0.50
CA ARG A 27 -2.99 10.67 -0.52
C ARG A 27 -3.77 9.53 0.13
N ARG A 28 -4.48 9.78 1.24
CA ARG A 28 -5.36 8.79 1.87
C ARG A 28 -6.48 8.33 0.94
N LYS A 29 -7.14 9.24 0.21
CA LYS A 29 -8.18 8.86 -0.77
C LYS A 29 -7.66 7.88 -1.82
N LYS A 30 -6.48 8.15 -2.41
CA LYS A 30 -5.86 7.25 -3.38
C LYS A 30 -5.51 5.88 -2.79
N LEU A 31 -5.02 5.85 -1.55
CA LEU A 31 -4.73 4.59 -0.84
C LEU A 31 -6.01 3.78 -0.62
N TYR A 32 -7.11 4.42 -0.20
CA TYR A 32 -8.38 3.72 0.01
C TYR A 32 -8.97 3.18 -1.29
N GLN A 33 -8.88 3.92 -2.41
CA GLN A 33 -9.28 3.39 -3.71
C GLN A 33 -8.48 2.13 -4.09
N MET A 34 -7.17 2.12 -3.82
CA MET A 34 -6.34 0.93 -4.04
C MET A 34 -6.75 -0.22 -3.12
N PHE A 35 -7.06 0.05 -1.84
CA PHE A 35 -7.54 -0.96 -0.91
C PHE A 35 -8.88 -1.55 -1.33
N GLU A 36 -9.79 -0.72 -1.84
CA GLU A 36 -11.07 -1.19 -2.40
C GLU A 36 -10.86 -2.09 -3.62
N GLN A 37 -9.97 -1.69 -4.54
CA GLN A 37 -9.64 -2.53 -5.70
C GLN A 37 -9.08 -3.90 -5.26
N VAL A 38 -8.15 -3.91 -4.31
CA VAL A 38 -7.59 -5.15 -3.76
C VAL A 38 -8.65 -5.97 -3.02
N PHE A 39 -9.55 -5.32 -2.26
CA PHE A 39 -10.65 -5.98 -1.56
C PHE A 39 -11.59 -6.67 -2.56
N GLU A 40 -12.04 -5.97 -3.61
CA GLU A 40 -12.91 -6.53 -4.65
C GLU A 40 -12.23 -7.67 -5.41
N SER A 41 -10.96 -7.51 -5.81
CA SER A 41 -10.20 -8.60 -6.45
C SER A 41 -10.04 -9.80 -5.51
N SER A 42 -9.87 -9.58 -4.20
CA SER A 42 -9.71 -10.66 -3.22
C SER A 42 -10.99 -11.47 -2.98
N LYS A 43 -12.18 -10.95 -3.31
CA LYS A 43 -13.45 -11.69 -3.20
C LYS A 43 -13.51 -12.86 -4.18
N GLN A 44 -12.81 -12.77 -5.31
CA GLN A 44 -12.75 -13.82 -6.32
C GLN A 44 -11.79 -14.97 -5.92
N VAL A 45 -11.02 -14.80 -4.85
CA VAL A 45 -10.01 -15.76 -4.40
C VAL A 45 -10.55 -16.60 -3.24
N PRO A 46 -10.24 -17.92 -3.18
CA PRO A 46 -10.63 -18.77 -2.07
C PRO A 46 -10.17 -18.22 -0.71
N ARG A 47 -11.05 -18.26 0.31
CA ARG A 47 -10.80 -17.68 1.65
C ARG A 47 -9.46 -18.12 2.26
N GLN A 48 -9.05 -19.36 2.03
CA GLN A 48 -7.79 -19.92 2.53
C GLN A 48 -6.55 -19.21 2.00
N LYS A 49 -6.59 -18.72 0.75
CA LYS A 49 -5.46 -18.02 0.09
C LYS A 49 -5.61 -16.50 0.09
N LYS A 50 -6.73 -15.96 0.59
CA LYS A 50 -7.07 -14.53 0.56
C LYS A 50 -5.96 -13.64 1.13
N ARG A 51 -5.44 -13.97 2.32
CA ARG A 51 -4.39 -13.15 2.99
C ARG A 51 -3.09 -13.13 2.20
N SER A 52 -2.63 -14.29 1.74
CA SER A 52 -1.45 -14.41 0.88
C SER A 52 -1.62 -13.65 -0.43
N PHE A 53 -2.81 -13.69 -1.02
CA PHE A 53 -3.13 -12.98 -2.26
C PHE A 53 -3.10 -11.47 -2.08
N ILE A 54 -3.70 -10.95 -1.00
CA ILE A 54 -3.66 -9.51 -0.69
C ILE A 54 -2.21 -9.03 -0.53
N LEU A 55 -1.38 -9.76 0.23
CA LEU A 55 0.03 -9.41 0.38
C LEU A 55 0.79 -9.46 -0.97
N PHE A 56 0.50 -10.46 -1.80
CA PHE A 56 1.06 -10.57 -3.14
C PHE A 56 0.69 -9.36 -4.02
N MET A 57 -0.57 -8.94 -3.99
CA MET A 57 -1.05 -7.76 -4.73
C MET A 57 -0.32 -6.48 -4.31
N PHE A 58 -0.06 -6.29 -3.02
CA PHE A 58 0.73 -5.15 -2.54
C PHE A 58 2.20 -5.22 -2.97
N LYS A 59 2.81 -6.40 -2.88
CA LYS A 59 4.19 -6.64 -3.37
C LYS A 59 4.30 -6.29 -4.86
N GLU A 60 3.38 -6.77 -5.68
CA GLU A 60 3.37 -6.50 -7.12
C GLU A 60 3.06 -5.03 -7.46
N SER A 61 2.22 -4.38 -6.67
CA SER A 61 1.94 -2.94 -6.83
C SER A 61 3.19 -2.09 -6.57
N ILE A 62 3.95 -2.42 -5.52
CA ILE A 62 5.23 -1.76 -5.20
C ILE A 62 6.27 -2.05 -6.28
N PHE A 63 6.32 -3.29 -6.77
CA PHE A 63 7.25 -3.69 -7.81
C PHE A 63 6.96 -3.00 -9.14
N SER A 64 5.69 -2.98 -9.57
CA SER A 64 5.21 -2.27 -10.76
C SER A 64 5.48 -0.77 -10.69
N ALA A 65 5.30 -0.16 -9.50
CA ALA A 65 5.57 1.27 -9.31
C ALA A 65 7.05 1.63 -9.50
N LYS A 66 7.97 0.72 -9.14
CA LYS A 66 9.42 0.93 -9.30
C LYS A 66 9.92 0.56 -10.70
N ASN A 67 9.33 -0.48 -11.31
CA ASN A 67 9.78 -1.03 -12.58
C ASN A 67 8.71 -0.88 -13.66
N LYS A 68 8.65 0.31 -14.29
CA LYS A 68 7.70 0.62 -15.38
C LYS A 68 7.80 -0.30 -16.62
N LYS A 69 8.84 -1.14 -16.72
CA LYS A 69 9.13 -2.00 -17.87
C LYS A 69 8.79 -3.48 -17.68
N VAL A 70 8.32 -3.90 -16.49
CA VAL A 70 8.03 -5.33 -16.27
C VAL A 70 6.58 -5.62 -16.62
N ASN A 71 6.35 -6.55 -17.55
CA ASN A 71 5.03 -7.02 -17.94
C ASN A 71 4.46 -7.93 -16.83
N THR A 72 3.92 -7.30 -15.78
CA THR A 72 3.35 -7.96 -14.60
C THR A 72 2.11 -8.79 -14.92
N GLN A 73 1.34 -8.36 -15.93
CA GLN A 73 0.15 -9.06 -16.42
C GLN A 73 0.49 -10.49 -16.87
N ASN A 74 1.58 -10.64 -17.62
CA ASN A 74 1.98 -11.93 -18.17
C ASN A 74 2.45 -12.93 -17.10
N ARG A 75 2.95 -12.42 -15.96
CA ARG A 75 3.37 -13.26 -14.82
C ARG A 75 2.18 -13.71 -13.97
N MET A 76 1.18 -12.84 -13.80
CA MET A 76 -0.05 -13.16 -13.06
C MET A 76 -0.91 -14.20 -13.80
N ASN A 77 -0.83 -14.24 -15.13
CA ASN A 77 -1.54 -15.24 -15.95
C ASN A 77 -0.92 -16.65 -15.86
N ASN A 78 0.27 -16.81 -15.26
CA ASN A 78 0.89 -18.12 -15.07
C ASN A 78 0.47 -18.72 -13.71
N PRO A 79 -0.37 -19.77 -13.68
CA PRO A 79 -0.89 -20.33 -12.44
C PRO A 79 0.19 -20.92 -11.54
N LYS A 80 1.24 -21.53 -12.12
CA LYS A 80 2.36 -22.10 -11.34
C LYS A 80 3.14 -21.02 -10.62
N PHE A 81 3.37 -19.89 -11.28
CA PHE A 81 4.05 -18.76 -10.68
C PHE A 81 3.20 -18.16 -9.55
N LEU A 82 1.91 -17.96 -9.80
CA LEU A 82 1.00 -17.40 -8.81
C LEU A 82 0.93 -18.27 -7.55
N ASP A 83 0.75 -19.58 -7.70
CA ASP A 83 0.69 -20.49 -6.55
C ASP A 83 2.00 -20.50 -5.73
N ALA A 84 3.15 -20.51 -6.39
CA ALA A 84 4.44 -20.42 -5.72
C ALA A 84 4.58 -19.12 -4.91
N GLN A 85 4.14 -17.98 -5.49
CA GLN A 85 4.13 -16.70 -4.79
C GLN A 85 3.16 -16.70 -3.61
N LEU A 86 1.97 -17.28 -3.75
CA LEU A 86 0.99 -17.35 -2.67
C LEU A 86 1.48 -18.19 -1.48
N ILE A 87 2.19 -19.28 -1.76
CA ILE A 87 2.85 -20.10 -0.73
C ILE A 87 3.93 -19.28 -0.02
N GLN A 88 4.78 -18.59 -0.78
CA GLN A 88 5.81 -17.70 -0.22
C GLN A 88 5.22 -16.56 0.61
N MET A 89 4.14 -15.92 0.16
CA MET A 89 3.46 -14.90 0.93
C MET A 89 2.86 -15.48 2.21
N GLY A 90 2.33 -16.70 2.14
CA GLY A 90 1.80 -17.42 3.30
C GLY A 90 2.87 -17.71 4.35
N SER A 91 4.08 -18.10 3.95
CA SER A 91 5.18 -18.30 4.91
C SER A 91 5.66 -16.97 5.51
N ILE A 92 5.72 -15.91 4.71
CA ILE A 92 6.10 -14.57 5.17
C ILE A 92 5.07 -14.00 6.16
N LEU A 93 3.78 -14.25 5.95
CA LEU A 93 2.74 -13.85 6.89
C LEU A 93 2.82 -14.58 8.24
N LYS A 94 3.40 -15.78 8.30
CA LYS A 94 3.62 -16.51 9.56
C LYS A 94 4.77 -15.89 10.35
N ASP A 95 5.88 -15.58 9.68
CA ASP A 95 7.09 -15.02 10.30
C ASP A 95 7.53 -13.71 9.61
N PRO A 96 6.78 -12.60 9.76
CA PRO A 96 7.09 -11.34 9.08
C PRO A 96 8.39 -10.69 9.55
N SER A 97 8.86 -11.01 10.76
CA SER A 97 10.12 -10.51 11.34
C SER A 97 11.37 -10.99 10.60
N LYS A 98 11.28 -12.12 9.87
CA LYS A 98 12.40 -12.67 9.09
C LYS A 98 12.61 -11.97 7.75
N VAL A 99 11.70 -11.08 7.36
CA VAL A 99 11.80 -10.36 6.09
C VAL A 99 12.85 -9.24 6.20
N THR A 100 13.92 -9.36 5.41
CA THR A 100 14.98 -8.34 5.31
C THR A 100 14.77 -7.38 4.14
N ASP A 101 14.10 -7.84 3.07
CA ASP A 101 13.89 -7.07 1.84
C ASP A 101 13.03 -5.81 2.07
N LYS A 102 13.52 -4.66 1.60
CA LYS A 102 12.87 -3.35 1.79
C LYS A 102 11.51 -3.27 1.08
N ASN A 103 11.38 -3.86 -0.11
CA ASN A 103 10.12 -3.83 -0.87
C ASN A 103 9.07 -4.69 -0.17
N MET A 104 9.48 -5.84 0.34
CA MET A 104 8.63 -6.76 1.08
C MET A 104 8.20 -6.18 2.44
N LYS A 105 9.09 -5.48 3.16
CA LYS A 105 8.70 -4.73 4.36
C LYS A 105 7.67 -3.65 4.05
N GLN A 106 7.83 -2.93 2.95
CA GLN A 106 6.86 -1.93 2.51
C GLN A 106 5.52 -2.58 2.10
N ALA A 107 5.54 -3.77 1.48
CA ALA A 107 4.34 -4.53 1.16
C ALA A 107 3.61 -4.99 2.43
N LEU A 108 4.34 -5.44 3.45
CA LEU A 108 3.79 -5.79 4.77
C LEU A 108 3.16 -4.58 5.45
N GLN A 109 3.81 -3.41 5.43
CA GLN A 109 3.22 -2.18 5.95
C GLN A 109 1.92 -1.79 5.23
N MET A 110 1.85 -1.96 3.90
CA MET A 110 0.62 -1.74 3.15
C MET A 110 -0.46 -2.76 3.50
N TYR A 111 -0.08 -4.02 3.71
CA TYR A 111 -0.98 -5.07 4.15
C TYR A 111 -1.55 -4.77 5.54
N ASP A 112 -0.74 -4.33 6.50
CA ASP A 112 -1.21 -3.95 7.84
C ASP A 112 -2.13 -2.74 7.80
N ALA A 113 -1.78 -1.72 7.00
CA ALA A 113 -2.64 -0.55 6.79
C ALA A 113 -3.98 -0.94 6.14
N TYR A 114 -3.96 -1.90 5.21
CA TYR A 114 -5.17 -2.47 4.62
C TYR A 114 -6.01 -3.19 5.67
N LEU A 115 -5.42 -4.00 6.56
CA LEU A 115 -6.16 -4.69 7.62
C LEU A 115 -6.80 -3.69 8.60
N GLN A 116 -6.12 -2.59 8.93
CA GLN A 116 -6.69 -1.53 9.75
C GLN A 116 -7.86 -0.84 9.02
N TRP A 117 -7.71 -0.56 7.73
CA TRP A 117 -8.79 -0.02 6.91
C TRP A 117 -9.99 -0.98 6.83
N GLU A 118 -9.76 -2.27 6.57
CA GLU A 118 -10.81 -3.30 6.49
C GLU A 118 -11.60 -3.37 7.81
N LYS A 119 -10.91 -3.35 8.97
CA LYS A 119 -11.53 -3.27 10.31
C LYS A 119 -12.24 -1.95 10.62
N SER A 120 -11.86 -0.85 9.95
CA SER A 120 -12.55 0.44 10.12
C SER A 120 -13.78 0.56 9.23
N LYS A 121 -13.86 -0.27 8.18
CA LYS A 121 -14.96 -0.31 7.21
C LYS A 121 -16.08 -1.26 7.63
N PHE A 122 -15.77 -2.30 8.41
CA PHE A 122 -16.68 -3.33 8.92
C PHE A 122 -16.51 -3.49 10.42
#